data_AF-A0A7R9G847-F1
#
_entry.id   AF-A0A7R9G847-F1
#
_cell.length_a   1.000
_cell.length_b   1.000
_cell.length_c   1.000
_cell.angle_alpha   90.00
_cell.angle_beta   90.00
_cell.angle_gamma   90.00
#
_symmetry.space_group_name_H-M   'P 1'
#
loop_
_entity.id
_entity.type
_entity.pdbx_description
1 polymer ?
#
loop_
_entity_poly.entity_id
_entity_poly.type
_entity_poly.pdbx_seq_one_letter_code
_entity_poly.pdbx_strand_id
1 'polypeptide(L)'
;MNYSFVFDVLPITFPLQGNPDEWRRLFKPCASQRLFLPVVLADIDALLYVDTDTLFLGPLEDVWHHFELMNSSQIAALTPEHEDPNTGWYNRFARHPYYGKLGVNSGVMLMNLTRMRLFSWTDYVVPVYKEYKLTMTWGDQDIINIIFHFHPGTFKDV
;
A
#
# COMPACT_ATOMS: atom_id res chain seq x y z
N MET A 1 -9.91 -32.75 2.57
CA MET A 1 -8.95 -32.25 1.55
C MET A 1 -7.68 -31.89 2.28
N ASN A 2 -6.55 -32.48 1.88
CA ASN A 2 -5.26 -32.29 2.54
C ASN A 2 -4.58 -31.07 1.90
N TYR A 3 -4.91 -29.87 2.38
CA TYR A 3 -4.30 -28.64 1.88
C TYR A 3 -2.95 -28.44 2.57
N SER A 4 -1.92 -29.13 2.09
CA SER A 4 -0.55 -28.75 2.45
C SER A 4 -0.22 -27.45 1.72
N PHE A 5 -0.28 -26.33 2.45
CA PHE A 5 0.17 -25.04 1.95
C PHE A 5 1.70 -25.03 1.96
N VAL A 6 2.31 -24.66 0.83
CA VAL A 6 3.75 -24.41 0.74
C VAL A 6 3.95 -22.91 0.90
N PHE A 7 4.83 -22.52 1.81
CA PHE A 7 5.11 -21.13 2.09
C PHE A 7 6.59 -20.92 2.36
N ASP A 8 7.05 -19.73 2.01
CA ASP A 8 8.38 -19.24 2.34
C ASP A 8 8.24 -18.13 3.37
N VAL A 9 9.11 -18.17 4.39
CA VAL A 9 9.19 -17.10 5.39
C VAL A 9 10.41 -16.24 5.07
N LEU A 10 10.15 -15.01 4.66
CA LEU A 10 11.20 -14.05 4.36
C LEU A 10 11.45 -13.13 5.56
N PRO A 11 12.71 -12.82 5.91
CA PRO A 11 13.00 -11.86 6.96
C PRO A 11 12.54 -10.45 6.56
N ILE A 12 12.18 -9.64 7.55
CA ILE A 12 11.79 -8.25 7.32
C ILE A 12 13.04 -7.44 6.97
N THR A 13 13.07 -6.93 5.74
CA THR A 13 14.16 -6.09 5.23
C THR A 13 13.62 -4.75 4.74
N PHE A 14 14.42 -3.70 4.93
CA PHE A 14 14.21 -2.36 4.38
C PHE A 14 15.40 -2.03 3.47
N PRO A 15 15.23 -1.19 2.44
CA PRO A 15 16.35 -0.78 1.61
C PRO A 15 17.44 -0.12 2.46
N LEU A 16 18.70 -0.43 2.14
CA LEU A 16 19.87 0.05 2.87
C LEU A 16 20.10 1.56 2.69
N GLN A 17 19.54 2.15 1.63
CA GLN A 17 19.62 3.59 1.39
C GLN A 17 18.63 4.33 2.30
N GLY A 18 19.16 5.18 3.19
CA GLY A 18 18.38 5.97 4.15
C GLY A 18 18.61 5.54 5.60
N ASN A 19 17.61 5.77 6.47
CA ASN A 19 17.62 5.35 7.86
C ASN A 19 16.58 4.23 8.08
N PRO A 20 16.98 2.94 8.00
CA PRO A 20 16.06 1.80 8.18
C PRO A 20 15.30 1.82 9.51
N ASP A 21 15.89 2.38 10.57
CA ASP A 21 15.24 2.45 11.88
C ASP A 21 14.10 3.46 11.91
N GLU A 22 14.19 4.53 11.12
CA GLU A 22 13.11 5.51 10.95
C GLU A 22 11.90 4.84 10.29
N TRP A 23 12.13 4.06 9.22
CA TRP A 23 11.08 3.30 8.54
C TRP A 23 10.45 2.26 9.47
N ARG A 24 11.25 1.47 10.19
CA ARG A 24 10.75 0.45 11.13
C ARG A 24 9.83 1.02 12.21
N ARG A 25 10.00 2.29 12.59
CA ARG A 25 9.27 2.98 13.67
C ARG A 25 8.23 3.98 13.16
N LEU A 26 7.97 4.03 11.85
CA LEU A 26 7.12 5.05 11.24
C LEU A 26 5.69 5.07 11.82
N PHE A 27 5.12 3.90 12.12
CA PHE A 27 3.78 3.79 12.70
C PHE A 27 3.71 2.62 13.70
N LYS A 28 3.28 1.44 13.24
CA LYS A 28 3.47 0.18 13.95
C LYS A 28 4.77 -0.48 13.49
N PRO A 29 5.39 -1.33 14.33
CA PRO A 29 6.59 -2.06 13.93
C PRO A 29 6.37 -2.75 12.59
N CYS A 30 7.21 -2.41 11.60
CA CYS A 30 7.23 -2.99 10.26
C CYS A 30 6.06 -2.65 9.32
N ALA A 31 5.07 -1.84 9.73
CA ALA A 31 3.93 -1.48 8.87
C ALA A 31 4.38 -0.88 7.52
N SER A 32 5.41 -0.03 7.57
CA SER A 32 6.01 0.64 6.42
C SER A 32 6.79 -0.28 5.48
N GLN A 33 7.00 -1.56 5.82
CA GLN A 33 7.69 -2.50 4.93
C GLN A 33 6.97 -2.60 3.57
N ARG A 34 5.63 -2.47 3.57
CA ARG A 34 4.81 -2.51 2.35
C ARG A 34 5.25 -1.48 1.30
N LEU A 35 5.73 -0.31 1.74
CA LEU A 35 6.23 0.75 0.85
C LEU A 35 7.45 0.32 0.03
N PHE A 36 8.18 -0.70 0.48
CA PHE A 36 9.44 -1.14 -0.10
C PHE A 36 9.37 -2.53 -0.74
N LEU A 37 8.21 -3.19 -0.73
CA LEU A 37 8.02 -4.48 -1.38
C LEU A 37 8.42 -4.50 -2.87
N PRO A 38 8.20 -3.44 -3.68
CA PRO A 38 8.67 -3.44 -5.07
C PRO A 38 10.18 -3.65 -5.23
N VAL A 39 10.97 -3.23 -4.24
CA VAL A 39 12.44 -3.36 -4.21
C VAL A 39 12.90 -4.61 -3.47
N VAL A 40 12.24 -4.95 -2.35
CA VAL A 40 12.59 -6.12 -1.53
C VAL A 40 12.27 -7.43 -2.26
N LEU A 41 11.14 -7.47 -2.97
CA LEU A 41 10.69 -8.64 -3.74
C LEU A 41 10.95 -8.42 -5.23
N ALA A 42 12.23 -8.29 -5.58
CA ALA A 42 12.67 -7.96 -6.95
C ALA A 42 12.20 -8.98 -7.99
N ASP A 43 12.13 -10.27 -7.60
CA ASP A 43 11.77 -11.38 -8.48
C ASP A 43 10.25 -11.69 -8.51
N ILE A 44 9.45 -10.91 -7.79
CA ILE A 44 7.98 -11.07 -7.74
C ILE A 44 7.33 -10.00 -8.60
N ASP A 45 6.43 -10.43 -9.50
CA ASP A 45 5.72 -9.54 -10.43
C ASP A 45 4.54 -8.82 -9.80
N ALA A 46 3.77 -9.53 -8.97
CA ALA A 46 2.57 -9.02 -8.33
C ALA A 46 2.30 -9.76 -7.02
N LEU A 47 1.62 -9.09 -6.08
CA LEU A 47 1.18 -9.70 -4.82
C LEU A 47 -0.11 -9.07 -4.29
N LEU A 48 -0.74 -9.79 -3.38
CA LEU A 48 -1.80 -9.30 -2.51
C LEU A 48 -1.21 -9.13 -1.10
N TYR A 49 -1.08 -7.88 -0.66
CA TYR A 49 -0.70 -7.56 0.71
C TYR A 49 -1.93 -7.61 1.61
N VAL A 50 -1.75 -8.15 2.82
CA VAL A 50 -2.83 -8.31 3.81
C VAL A 50 -2.28 -8.06 5.21
N ASP A 51 -2.96 -7.20 5.99
CA ASP A 51 -2.67 -7.03 7.41
C ASP A 51 -3.04 -8.27 8.22
N THR A 52 -2.27 -8.57 9.25
CA THR A 52 -2.36 -9.82 10.03
C THR A 52 -3.67 -9.99 10.80
N ASP A 53 -4.45 -8.92 10.96
CA ASP A 53 -5.75 -8.90 11.62
C ASP A 53 -6.93 -9.01 10.64
N THR A 54 -6.67 -9.37 9.38
CA THR A 54 -7.70 -9.59 8.35
C THR A 54 -8.20 -11.04 8.34
N LEU A 55 -9.53 -11.22 8.31
CA LEU A 55 -10.18 -12.51 8.10
C LEU A 55 -10.92 -12.51 6.76
N PHE A 56 -10.59 -13.47 5.90
CA PHE A 56 -11.29 -13.67 4.63
C PHE A 56 -12.55 -14.53 4.83
N LEU A 57 -13.69 -14.00 4.37
CA LEU A 57 -14.97 -14.72 4.38
C LEU A 57 -15.31 -15.36 3.02
N GLY A 58 -14.46 -15.15 2.02
CA GLY A 58 -14.59 -15.67 0.67
C GLY A 58 -13.24 -16.02 0.05
N PRO A 59 -13.24 -16.52 -1.20
CA PRO A 59 -12.04 -16.87 -1.95
C PRO A 59 -11.12 -15.66 -2.16
N LEU A 60 -9.80 -15.86 -2.04
CA LEU A 60 -8.79 -14.82 -2.31
C LEU A 60 -8.66 -14.51 -3.79
N GLU A 61 -9.02 -15.49 -4.63
CA GLU A 61 -9.02 -15.43 -6.08
C GLU A 61 -9.91 -14.30 -6.59
N ASP A 62 -11.01 -14.00 -5.89
CA ASP A 62 -11.93 -12.91 -6.24
C ASP A 62 -11.22 -11.56 -6.13
N VAL A 63 -10.41 -11.37 -5.07
CA VAL A 63 -9.58 -10.17 -4.92
C VAL A 63 -8.51 -10.15 -6.02
N TRP A 64 -7.82 -11.27 -6.23
CA TRP A 64 -6.74 -11.37 -7.23
C TRP A 64 -7.20 -11.02 -8.65
N HIS A 65 -8.42 -11.41 -9.03
CA HIS A 65 -8.99 -11.16 -10.36
C HIS A 65 -9.10 -9.67 -10.71
N HIS A 66 -9.07 -8.75 -9.73
CA HIS A 66 -9.04 -7.32 -10.00
C HIS A 66 -7.79 -6.86 -10.77
N PHE A 67 -6.69 -7.64 -10.81
CA PHE A 67 -5.57 -7.37 -11.72
C PHE A 67 -5.99 -7.38 -13.20
N GLU A 68 -6.93 -8.24 -13.58
CA GLU A 68 -7.43 -8.32 -14.97
C GLU A 68 -8.30 -7.10 -15.34
N LEU A 69 -8.85 -6.42 -14.33
CA LEU A 69 -9.65 -5.21 -14.48
C LEU A 69 -8.81 -3.92 -14.45
N MET A 70 -7.49 -4.05 -14.27
CA MET A 70 -6.56 -2.92 -14.33
C MET A 70 -6.26 -2.53 -15.79
N ASN A 71 -6.30 -1.23 -16.07
CA ASN A 71 -5.75 -0.70 -17.32
C ASN A 71 -4.20 -0.75 -17.31
N SER A 72 -3.56 -0.32 -18.38
CA SER A 72 -2.09 -0.39 -18.52
C SER A 72 -1.31 0.54 -17.58
N SER A 73 -1.92 1.61 -17.06
CA SER A 73 -1.26 2.56 -16.15
C SER A 73 -1.45 2.23 -14.67
N GLN A 74 -2.44 1.40 -14.33
CA GLN A 74 -2.76 1.06 -12.94
C GLN A 74 -1.72 0.11 -12.33
N ILE A 75 -1.22 0.47 -11.15
CA ILE A 75 -0.11 -0.21 -10.46
C ILE A 75 -0.55 -0.87 -9.15
N ALA A 76 -1.66 -0.40 -8.57
CA ALA A 76 -2.21 -0.96 -7.35
C ALA A 76 -3.73 -0.78 -7.29
N ALA A 77 -4.39 -1.61 -6.50
CA ALA A 77 -5.80 -1.49 -6.19
C ALA A 77 -6.03 -1.58 -4.68
N LEU A 78 -6.83 -0.65 -4.16
CA LEU A 78 -7.25 -0.60 -2.75
C LEU A 78 -8.70 -0.11 -2.69
N THR A 79 -9.30 -0.20 -1.52
CA THR A 79 -10.66 0.30 -1.25
C THR A 79 -10.62 1.63 -0.49
N PRO A 80 -11.71 2.41 -0.49
CA PRO A 80 -11.85 3.56 0.39
C PRO A 80 -11.61 3.21 1.87
N GLU A 81 -11.12 4.18 2.65
CA GLU A 81 -10.86 3.96 4.08
C GLU A 81 -12.12 3.62 4.88
N HIS A 82 -13.22 4.31 4.57
CA HIS A 82 -14.56 4.08 5.12
C HIS A 82 -15.61 4.21 4.01
N GLU A 83 -16.79 3.63 4.22
CA GLU A 83 -17.94 3.76 3.31
C GLU A 83 -18.73 5.05 3.53
N ASP A 84 -18.87 5.48 4.79
CA ASP A 84 -19.64 6.66 5.17
C ASP A 84 -18.73 7.91 5.24
N PRO A 85 -19.00 8.95 4.42
CA PRO A 85 -18.28 10.21 4.50
C PRO A 85 -18.36 10.90 5.88
N ASN A 86 -19.37 10.61 6.70
CA ASN A 86 -19.49 11.25 8.01
C ASN A 86 -18.57 10.63 9.08
N THR A 87 -18.05 9.42 8.83
CA THR A 87 -17.16 8.72 9.77
C THR A 87 -15.70 8.79 9.36
N GLY A 88 -15.41 8.96 8.06
CA GLY A 88 -14.05 8.97 7.48
C GLY A 88 -13.05 9.85 8.23
N TRP A 89 -11.86 9.30 8.54
CA TRP A 89 -10.82 10.08 9.20
C TRP A 89 -10.23 11.12 8.23
N TYR A 90 -9.96 10.72 6.99
CA TYR A 90 -9.27 11.56 6.00
C TYR A 90 -10.01 12.85 5.70
N ASN A 91 -11.30 12.77 5.37
CA ASN A 91 -12.10 13.94 5.00
C ASN A 91 -12.43 14.86 6.17
N ARG A 92 -12.21 14.44 7.42
CA ARG A 92 -12.51 15.21 8.62
C ARG A 92 -11.27 15.82 9.26
N PHE A 93 -10.14 15.12 9.19
CA PHE A 93 -8.98 15.44 10.01
C PHE A 93 -7.66 15.52 9.25
N ALA A 94 -7.55 14.95 8.05
CA ALA A 94 -6.28 14.98 7.32
C ALA A 94 -5.88 16.41 6.97
N ARG A 95 -4.60 16.72 7.20
CA ARG A 95 -3.98 18.01 6.89
C ARG A 95 -2.91 17.88 5.79
N HIS A 96 -3.00 16.82 5.02
CA HIS A 96 -2.15 16.51 3.88
C HIS A 96 -3.04 15.98 2.73
N PRO A 97 -2.53 15.97 1.49
CA PRO A 97 -3.26 15.38 0.38
C PRO A 97 -3.59 13.91 0.60
N TYR A 98 -4.72 13.45 0.06
CA TYR A 98 -5.12 12.05 0.09
C TYR A 98 -5.94 11.71 -1.15
N TYR A 99 -6.05 10.42 -1.47
CA TYR A 99 -6.73 9.99 -2.69
C TYR A 99 -8.26 10.07 -2.57
N GLY A 100 -8.91 10.54 -3.63
CA GLY A 100 -10.36 10.58 -3.71
C GLY A 100 -11.01 11.43 -2.62
N LYS A 101 -12.20 11.04 -2.18
CA LYS A 101 -12.96 11.77 -1.14
C LYS A 101 -12.71 11.27 0.27
N LEU A 102 -12.34 10.00 0.42
CA LEU A 102 -12.33 9.30 1.71
C LEU A 102 -10.93 8.79 2.07
N GLY A 103 -9.93 8.97 1.21
CA GLY A 103 -8.67 8.25 1.31
C GLY A 103 -8.84 6.75 1.06
N VAL A 104 -7.73 6.03 1.05
CA VAL A 104 -7.70 4.57 0.85
C VAL A 104 -7.27 3.85 2.12
N ASN A 105 -7.81 2.65 2.33
CA ASN A 105 -7.34 1.71 3.33
C ASN A 105 -6.18 0.89 2.77
N SER A 106 -5.06 0.82 3.49
CA SER A 106 -3.87 0.08 3.02
C SER A 106 -3.80 -1.38 3.48
N GLY A 107 -4.72 -1.83 4.35
CA GLY A 107 -4.67 -3.13 5.00
C GLY A 107 -4.90 -4.33 4.08
N VAL A 108 -5.56 -4.12 2.94
CA VAL A 108 -5.60 -5.06 1.83
C VAL A 108 -5.24 -4.31 0.56
N MET A 109 -4.16 -4.71 -0.11
CA MET A 109 -3.63 -3.99 -1.25
C MET A 109 -3.13 -4.95 -2.33
N LEU A 110 -3.72 -4.85 -3.52
CA LEU A 110 -3.16 -5.49 -4.72
C LEU A 110 -2.02 -4.63 -5.24
N MET A 111 -0.86 -5.24 -5.47
CA MET A 111 0.36 -4.55 -5.88
C MET A 111 0.91 -5.21 -7.13
N ASN A 112 0.91 -4.49 -8.27
CA ASN A 112 1.65 -4.89 -9.45
C ASN A 112 3.09 -4.37 -9.33
N LEU A 113 3.96 -5.16 -8.71
CA LEU A 113 5.32 -4.76 -8.40
C LEU A 113 6.13 -4.43 -9.65
N THR A 114 5.90 -5.13 -10.77
CA THR A 114 6.55 -4.82 -12.04
C THR A 114 6.21 -3.41 -12.52
N ARG A 115 4.93 -3.01 -12.48
CA ARG A 115 4.54 -1.64 -12.82
C ARG A 115 4.95 -0.62 -11.77
N MET A 116 4.94 -0.96 -10.48
CA MET A 116 5.43 -0.07 -9.41
C MET A 116 6.93 0.24 -9.58
N ARG A 117 7.74 -0.75 -9.98
CA ARG A 117 9.16 -0.55 -10.33
C ARG A 117 9.31 0.34 -11.56
N LEU A 118 8.55 0.11 -12.62
CA LEU A 118 8.55 0.97 -13.82
C LEU A 118 8.11 2.41 -13.51
N PHE A 119 7.15 2.56 -12.59
CA PHE A 119 6.71 3.85 -12.08
C PHE A 119 7.73 4.52 -11.14
N SER A 120 8.80 3.82 -10.75
CA SER A 120 9.78 4.32 -9.77
C SER A 120 9.14 4.69 -8.43
N TRP A 121 8.20 3.86 -7.96
CA TRP A 121 7.43 4.07 -6.71
C TRP A 121 8.28 4.55 -5.53
N THR A 122 9.43 3.92 -5.29
CA THR A 122 10.30 4.24 -4.15
C THR A 122 10.92 5.63 -4.21
N ASP A 123 11.03 6.22 -5.41
CA ASP A 123 11.56 7.57 -5.59
C ASP A 123 10.59 8.63 -5.07
N TYR A 124 9.29 8.29 -4.93
CA TYR A 124 8.27 9.15 -4.32
C TYR A 124 8.17 8.98 -2.80
N VAL A 125 8.43 7.78 -2.28
CA VAL A 125 8.24 7.45 -0.86
C VAL A 125 9.05 8.38 0.05
N VAL A 126 10.35 8.57 -0.23
CA VAL A 126 11.24 9.36 0.63
C VAL A 126 10.92 10.87 0.58
N PRO A 127 10.72 11.49 -0.60
CA PRO A 127 10.30 12.90 -0.67
C PRO A 127 8.96 13.17 0.03
N VAL A 128 7.94 12.33 -0.22
CA VAL A 128 6.62 12.47 0.42
C VAL A 128 6.74 12.38 1.94
N TYR A 129 7.48 11.40 2.44
CA TYR A 129 7.73 11.29 3.88
C TYR A 129 8.39 12.55 4.43
N LYS A 130 9.46 13.04 3.80
CA LYS A 130 10.18 14.24 4.28
C LYS A 130 9.30 15.48 4.30
N GLU A 131 8.43 15.63 3.32
CA GLU A 131 7.53 16.78 3.19
C GLU A 131 6.39 16.75 4.22
N TYR A 132 5.77 15.58 4.42
CA TYR A 132 4.52 15.47 5.19
C TYR A 132 4.69 14.83 6.58
N LYS A 133 5.89 14.39 6.99
CA LYS A 133 6.10 13.68 8.28
C LYS A 133 5.57 14.40 9.53
N LEU A 134 5.43 15.72 9.50
CA LEU A 134 4.90 16.50 10.63
C LEU A 134 3.36 16.57 10.67
N THR A 135 2.70 16.27 9.56
CA THR A 135 1.23 16.29 9.43
C THR A 135 0.62 14.91 9.28
N MET A 136 1.43 13.90 8.95
CA MET A 136 1.04 12.50 8.89
C MET A 136 0.62 11.95 10.26
N THR A 137 -0.44 11.14 10.28
CA THR A 137 -0.95 10.45 11.47
C THR A 137 -0.88 8.92 11.31
N TRP A 138 -1.11 8.41 10.10
CA TRP A 138 -1.17 6.97 9.78
C TRP A 138 0.07 6.44 9.05
N GLY A 139 1.16 7.20 9.07
CA GLY A 139 2.47 6.72 8.60
C GLY A 139 2.47 6.29 7.13
N ASP A 140 2.66 5.00 6.88
CA ASP A 140 2.75 4.43 5.54
C ASP A 140 1.45 4.56 4.73
N GLN A 141 0.28 4.47 5.36
CA GLN A 141 -0.99 4.68 4.68
C GLN A 141 -1.14 6.11 4.15
N ASP A 142 -0.65 7.10 4.89
CA ASP A 142 -0.67 8.50 4.45
C ASP A 142 0.25 8.71 3.25
N ILE A 143 1.43 8.08 3.24
CA ILE A 143 2.35 8.13 2.08
C ILE A 143 1.67 7.56 0.84
N ILE A 144 1.01 6.40 0.95
CA ILE A 144 0.26 5.77 -0.15
C ILE A 144 -0.83 6.71 -0.66
N ASN A 145 -1.61 7.29 0.26
CA ASN A 145 -2.68 8.25 -0.06
C ASN A 145 -2.16 9.49 -0.79
N ILE A 146 -1.05 10.07 -0.33
CA ILE A 146 -0.43 11.25 -0.93
C ILE A 146 0.09 10.92 -2.35
N ILE A 147 0.76 9.79 -2.54
CA ILE A 147 1.25 9.40 -3.88
C ILE A 147 0.07 9.25 -4.85
N PHE A 148 -0.99 8.54 -4.45
CA PHE A 148 -2.16 8.37 -5.33
C PHE A 148 -2.96 9.66 -5.54
N HIS A 149 -2.94 10.60 -4.59
CA HIS A 149 -3.50 11.94 -4.80
C HIS A 149 -2.86 12.64 -6.01
N PHE A 150 -1.53 12.59 -6.12
CA PHE A 150 -0.80 13.20 -7.23
C PHE A 150 -0.76 12.35 -8.51
N HIS A 151 -1.00 11.04 -8.39
CA HIS A 151 -0.97 10.09 -9.51
C HIS A 151 -2.25 9.24 -9.61
N PRO A 152 -3.45 9.85 -9.69
CA PRO A 152 -4.71 9.12 -9.60
C PRO A 152 -4.92 8.12 -10.74
N GLY A 153 -4.35 8.37 -11.93
CA GLY A 153 -4.43 7.45 -13.07
C GLY A 153 -3.66 6.13 -12.88
N THR A 154 -2.83 6.03 -11.84
CA THR A 154 -2.10 4.80 -11.48
C THR A 154 -2.85 3.94 -10.46
N PHE A 155 -3.98 4.42 -9.94
CA PHE A 155 -4.78 3.73 -8.94
C PHE A 155 -6.02 3.07 -9.55
N LYS A 156 -6.34 1.85 -9.10
CA LYS A 156 -7.59 1.16 -9.39
C LYS A 156 -8.48 1.17 -8.14
N ASP A 157 -9.63 1.80 -8.26
CA ASP A 157 -10.70 1.71 -7.26
C ASP A 157 -11.36 0.32 -7.37
N VAL A 158 -11.61 -0.31 -6.22
CA VAL A 158 -12.14 -1.68 -6.08
C VAL A 158 -13.40 -1.66 -5.25
#